data_AF-A0A4C1Z296-F1
#
_entry.id   AF-A0A4C1Z296-F1
#
_cell.length_a   1.000
_cell.length_b   1.000
_cell.length_c   1.000
_cell.angle_alpha   90.00
_cell.angle_beta   90.00
_cell.angle_gamma   90.00
#
_symmetry.space_group_name_H-M   'P 1'
#
loop_
_entity.id
_entity.type
_entity.pdbx_description
1 polymer ?
#
loop_
_entity_poly.entity_id
_entity_poly.type
_entity_poly.pdbx_seq_one_letter_code
_entity_poly.pdbx_strand_id
1 'polypeptide(L)'
;MTYACSVFTHAAPNIIKKLQKIQNKFCRQATDAHWCAKNSVLHGDLELPTINKFMEDASKRFFDMVQSHPNPLIASAATYEPPPIYHFLRRPRNILLDPPDTLTSEVEKLSEAKSMRKE
;
A
#
# COMPACT_ATOMS: atom_id res chain seq x y z
N MET A 1 10.42 -14.35 13.82
CA MET A 1 10.38 -13.51 12.61
C MET A 1 9.96 -14.37 11.44
N THR A 2 8.67 -14.43 11.13
CA THR A 2 8.20 -15.10 9.91
C THR A 2 8.70 -14.25 8.74
N TYR A 3 9.76 -14.71 8.10
CA TYR A 3 10.52 -14.10 7.00
C TYR A 3 9.66 -13.55 5.84
N ALA A 4 8.38 -13.87 5.80
CA ALA A 4 7.47 -13.57 4.70
C ALA A 4 6.85 -12.14 4.73
N CYS A 5 6.73 -11.48 5.88
CA CYS A 5 5.85 -10.30 5.98
C CYS A 5 6.46 -9.00 5.39
N SER A 6 7.79 -8.80 5.47
CA SER A 6 8.47 -7.65 4.84
C SER A 6 8.72 -7.81 3.34
N VAL A 7 8.45 -8.97 2.75
CA VAL A 7 8.80 -9.24 1.35
C VAL A 7 7.98 -8.39 0.38
N PHE A 8 6.74 -8.05 0.73
CA PHE A 8 5.84 -7.31 -0.16
C PHE A 8 6.01 -5.80 -0.10
N THR A 9 6.45 -5.24 1.03
CA THR A 9 6.73 -3.80 1.17
C THR A 9 7.98 -3.38 0.39
N HIS A 10 8.81 -4.35 -0.01
CA HIS A 10 10.03 -4.14 -0.81
C HIS A 10 9.88 -4.51 -2.29
N ALA A 11 8.65 -4.74 -2.77
CA ALA A 11 8.40 -5.06 -4.17
C ALA A 11 8.81 -3.89 -5.09
N ALA A 12 9.41 -4.22 -6.24
CA ALA A 12 9.73 -3.21 -7.24
C ALA A 12 8.43 -2.53 -7.74
N PRO A 13 8.42 -1.21 -8.03
CA PRO A 13 7.21 -0.49 -8.42
C PRO A 13 6.57 -1.06 -9.70
N ASN A 14 7.37 -1.68 -10.57
CA ASN A 14 6.86 -2.35 -11.78
C ASN A 14 6.01 -3.59 -11.47
N ILE A 15 6.32 -4.32 -10.39
CA ILE A 15 5.55 -5.48 -9.93
C ILE A 15 4.25 -5.00 -9.30
N ILE A 16 4.33 -3.98 -8.44
CA ILE A 16 3.16 -3.35 -7.81
C ILE A 16 2.17 -2.85 -8.86
N LYS A 17 2.65 -2.15 -9.91
CA LYS A 17 1.82 -1.72 -11.05
C LYS A 17 1.14 -2.88 -11.78
N LYS A 18 1.81 -4.04 -11.91
CA LYS A 18 1.21 -5.24 -12.53
C LYS A 18 0.12 -5.82 -11.63
N LEU A 19 0.36 -5.91 -10.32
CA LEU A 19 -0.64 -6.35 -9.36
C LEU A 19 -1.86 -5.42 -9.38
N GLN A 20 -1.66 -4.10 -9.44
CA GLN A 20 -2.76 -3.14 -9.53
C GLN A 20 -3.60 -3.34 -10.80
N LYS A 21 -2.96 -3.66 -11.94
CA LYS A 21 -3.68 -4.00 -13.17
C LYS A 21 -4.54 -5.26 -13.01
N ILE A 22 -4.04 -6.26 -12.29
CA ILE A 22 -4.80 -7.49 -11.99
C ILE A 22 -6.00 -7.13 -11.09
N GLN A 23 -5.79 -6.34 -10.04
CA GLN A 23 -6.87 -5.88 -9.16
C GLN A 23 -7.94 -5.10 -9.95
N ASN A 24 -7.53 -4.15 -10.79
CA ASN A 24 -8.46 -3.37 -11.62
C ASN A 24 -9.28 -4.27 -12.55
N LYS A 25 -8.67 -5.31 -13.13
CA LYS A 25 -9.37 -6.28 -13.99
C LYS A 25 -10.37 -7.10 -13.17
N PHE A 26 -9.97 -7.57 -11.99
CA PHE A 26 -10.84 -8.31 -11.08
C PHE A 26 -12.06 -7.47 -10.68
N CYS A 27 -11.87 -6.22 -10.23
CA CYS A 27 -12.97 -5.34 -9.85
C CYS A 27 -13.98 -5.14 -10.99
N ARG A 28 -13.49 -4.95 -12.23
CA ARG A 28 -14.36 -4.81 -13.41
C ARG A 28 -15.14 -6.08 -13.73
N GLN A 29 -14.50 -7.24 -13.62
CA GLN A 29 -15.17 -8.52 -13.86
C GLN A 29 -16.22 -8.81 -12.78
N ALA A 30 -15.93 -8.48 -11.51
CA ALA A 30 -16.86 -8.69 -10.41
C ALA A 30 -18.11 -7.80 -10.49
N THR A 31 -17.97 -6.57 -11.00
CA THR A 31 -19.06 -5.59 -11.15
C THR A 31 -19.71 -5.60 -12.53
N ASP A 32 -19.23 -6.43 -13.45
CA ASP A 32 -19.55 -6.41 -14.88
C ASP A 32 -19.53 -4.97 -15.47
N ALA A 33 -18.55 -4.17 -15.02
CA ALA A 33 -18.52 -2.74 -15.34
C ALA A 33 -18.02 -2.48 -16.77
N HIS A 34 -18.75 -1.63 -17.50
CA HIS A 34 -18.34 -1.17 -18.83
C HIS A 34 -16.97 -0.48 -18.81
N TRP A 35 -16.22 -0.54 -19.92
CA TRP A 35 -14.84 -0.03 -20.01
C TRP A 35 -14.71 1.46 -19.65
N CYS A 36 -15.76 2.26 -19.90
CA CYS A 36 -15.80 3.69 -19.60
C CYS A 36 -15.89 4.02 -18.11
N ALA A 37 -16.26 3.06 -17.25
CA ALA A 37 -16.29 3.28 -15.81
C ALA A 37 -14.89 3.58 -15.29
N LYS A 38 -14.73 4.63 -14.46
CA LYS A 38 -13.43 4.97 -13.90
C LYS A 38 -13.05 3.97 -12.81
N ASN A 39 -11.78 3.54 -12.78
CA ASN A 39 -11.30 2.62 -11.75
C ASN A 39 -11.45 3.21 -10.34
N SER A 40 -11.22 4.51 -10.15
CA SER A 40 -11.41 5.17 -8.84
C SER A 40 -12.84 5.08 -8.31
N VAL A 41 -13.84 5.16 -9.19
CA VAL A 41 -15.25 4.98 -8.83
C VAL A 41 -15.51 3.54 -8.44
N LEU A 42 -15.03 2.56 -9.22
CA LEU A 42 -15.18 1.14 -8.89
C LEU A 42 -14.55 0.79 -7.53
N HIS A 43 -13.36 1.32 -7.25
CA HIS A 43 -12.70 1.15 -5.96
C HIS A 43 -13.50 1.79 -4.83
N GLY A 44 -14.01 3.01 -5.04
CA GLY A 44 -14.81 3.71 -4.05
C GLY A 44 -16.20 3.14 -3.82
N ASP A 45 -16.79 2.45 -4.80
CA ASP A 45 -18.11 1.82 -4.68
C ASP A 45 -18.02 0.43 -4.07
N LEU A 46 -16.92 -0.30 -4.33
CA LEU A 46 -16.61 -1.58 -3.69
C LEU A 46 -15.94 -1.41 -2.31
N GLU A 47 -15.65 -0.17 -1.90
CA GLU A 47 -14.87 0.16 -0.69
C GLU A 47 -13.51 -0.57 -0.65
N LEU A 48 -12.93 -0.84 -1.82
CA LEU A 48 -11.70 -1.61 -1.97
C LEU A 48 -10.46 -0.71 -1.99
N PRO A 49 -9.51 -0.89 -1.05
CA PRO A 49 -8.26 -0.16 -1.08
C PRO A 49 -7.42 -0.57 -2.30
N THR A 50 -6.69 0.39 -2.85
CA THR A 50 -5.62 0.16 -3.83
C THR A 50 -4.54 -0.73 -3.21
N ILE A 51 -3.81 -1.50 -4.02
CA ILE A 51 -2.72 -2.35 -3.51
C ILE A 51 -1.70 -1.55 -2.71
N ASN A 52 -1.31 -0.35 -3.16
CA ASN A 52 -0.35 0.47 -2.42
C ASN A 52 -0.86 0.82 -1.02
N LYS A 53 -2.10 1.31 -0.93
CA LYS A 53 -2.73 1.66 0.34
C LYS A 53 -2.83 0.45 1.27
N PHE A 54 -3.24 -0.70 0.74
CA PHE A 54 -3.27 -1.94 1.50
C PHE A 54 -1.88 -2.33 2.04
N MET A 55 -0.83 -2.21 1.22
CA MET A 55 0.53 -2.53 1.62
C MET A 55 1.09 -1.54 2.64
N GLU A 56 0.80 -0.24 2.49
CA GLU A 56 1.13 0.79 3.46
C GLU A 56 0.46 0.50 4.81
N ASP A 57 -0.85 0.27 4.84
CA ASP A 57 -1.59 -0.01 6.06
C ASP A 57 -1.14 -1.31 6.73
N ALA A 58 -0.89 -2.37 5.93
CA ALA A 58 -0.32 -3.61 6.44
C ALA A 58 1.08 -3.39 7.04
N SER A 59 1.91 -2.56 6.39
CA SER A 59 3.25 -2.24 6.89
C SER A 59 3.22 -1.44 8.18
N LYS A 60 2.34 -0.43 8.31
CA LYS A 60 2.15 0.34 9.54
C LYS A 60 1.77 -0.58 10.70
N ARG A 61 0.74 -1.41 10.53
CA ARG A 61 0.31 -2.39 11.53
C ARG A 61 1.43 -3.34 11.94
N PHE A 62 2.27 -3.74 10.99
CA PHE A 62 3.43 -4.58 11.28
C PHE A 62 4.47 -3.82 12.12
N PHE A 63 4.82 -2.59 11.75
CA PHE A 63 5.77 -1.79 12.51
C PHE A 63 5.26 -1.45 13.92
N ASP A 64 3.98 -1.15 14.09
CA ASP A 64 3.35 -0.92 15.39
C ASP A 64 3.42 -2.18 16.28
N MET A 65 3.22 -3.36 15.69
CA MET A 65 3.37 -4.65 16.38
C MET A 65 4.84 -4.92 16.78
N VAL A 66 5.79 -4.59 15.91
CA VAL A 66 7.22 -4.79 16.18
C VAL A 66 7.69 -3.84 17.30
N GLN A 67 7.22 -2.59 17.32
CA GLN A 67 7.54 -1.62 18.37
C GLN A 67 7.01 -2.05 19.75
N SER A 68 5.85 -2.70 19.80
CA SER A 68 5.23 -3.22 21.03
C SER A 68 5.73 -4.61 21.45
N HIS A 69 6.70 -5.19 20.72
CA HIS A 69 7.15 -6.56 20.98
C HIS A 69 7.96 -6.65 22.28
N PRO A 70 7.75 -7.68 23.14
CA PRO A 70 8.49 -7.85 24.40
C PRO A 70 10.00 -8.13 24.23
N ASN A 71 10.48 -8.30 23.00
CA ASN A 71 11.88 -8.63 22.72
C ASN A 71 12.59 -7.36 22.24
N PRO A 72 13.58 -6.84 22.98
CA PRO A 72 14.25 -5.59 22.62
C PRO A 72 14.98 -5.66 21.28
N LEU A 73 15.43 -6.84 20.84
CA LEU A 73 16.10 -7.01 19.54
C LEU A 73 15.13 -6.89 18.36
N ILE A 74 13.85 -7.21 18.58
CA ILE A 74 12.80 -7.09 17.56
C ILE A 74 12.32 -5.63 17.53
N ALA A 75 12.11 -5.03 18.70
CA ALA A 75 11.75 -3.62 18.80
C ALA A 75 12.81 -2.68 18.18
N SER A 76 14.11 -2.98 18.37
CA SER A 76 15.19 -2.18 17.78
C SER A 76 15.23 -2.25 16.24
N ALA A 77 14.72 -3.33 15.65
CA ALA A 77 14.62 -3.46 14.19
C ALA A 77 13.54 -2.55 13.57
N ALA A 78 12.53 -2.12 14.34
CA ALA A 78 11.54 -1.15 13.85
C ALA A 78 12.16 0.24 13.61
N THR A 79 13.17 0.61 14.40
CA THR A 79 13.87 1.91 14.32
C THR A 79 15.06 1.88 13.37
N TYR A 80 15.14 0.88 12.48
CA TYR A 80 16.24 0.79 11.53
C TYR A 80 16.15 1.92 10.49
N GLU A 81 17.01 2.92 10.64
CA GLU A 81 17.20 3.95 9.62
C GLU A 81 18.33 3.53 8.66
N PRO A 82 18.04 3.35 7.36
CA PRO A 82 19.07 3.00 6.41
C PRO A 82 20.07 4.17 6.26
N PRO A 83 21.40 3.95 6.36
CA PRO A 83 22.39 5.02 6.18
C PRO A 83 22.26 5.70 4.81
N PRO A 84 22.67 6.97 4.65
CA PRO A 84 22.46 7.72 3.41
C PRO A 84 23.04 6.99 2.19
N ILE A 85 22.43 7.23 1.01
CA ILE A 85 22.74 6.54 -0.24
C ILE A 85 24.12 6.98 -0.76
N TYR A 86 25.18 6.46 -0.16
CA TYR A 86 26.52 6.48 -0.70
C TYR A 86 26.72 5.15 -1.42
N HIS A 87 26.70 5.19 -2.75
CA HIS A 87 26.99 4.08 -3.68
C HIS A 87 25.85 3.07 -3.95
N PHE A 88 25.93 2.43 -5.12
CA PHE A 88 24.96 1.57 -5.83
C PHE A 88 24.52 0.28 -5.11
N LEU A 89 24.42 0.28 -3.79
CA LEU A 89 23.89 -0.84 -3.02
C LEU A 89 22.37 -0.88 -3.18
N ARG A 90 21.89 -1.97 -3.80
CA ARG A 90 20.46 -2.23 -3.97
C ARG A 90 19.86 -2.52 -2.58
N ARG A 91 19.13 -1.54 -2.02
CA ARG A 91 18.49 -1.69 -0.71
C ARG A 91 17.02 -2.04 -0.82
N PRO A 92 16.46 -2.71 0.22
CA PRO A 92 15.02 -2.83 0.39
C PRO A 92 14.41 -1.42 0.49
N ARG A 93 13.40 -1.11 -0.33
CA ARG A 93 12.71 0.20 -0.32
C ARG A 93 11.61 0.21 0.73
N ASN A 94 11.55 1.20 1.61
CA ASN A 94 10.43 1.33 2.54
C ASN A 94 9.23 1.95 1.82
N ILE A 95 8.14 1.20 1.70
CA ILE A 95 6.91 1.66 1.05
C ILE A 95 6.30 2.90 1.72
N LEU A 96 6.58 3.11 3.00
CA LEU A 96 6.09 4.27 3.77
C LEU A 96 6.72 5.61 3.34
N LEU A 97 7.84 5.56 2.62
CA LEU A 97 8.54 6.76 2.14
C LEU A 97 8.20 7.09 0.68
N ASP A 98 7.48 6.19 -0.01
CA ASP A 98 7.10 6.40 -1.40
C ASP A 98 5.87 7.33 -1.47
N PRO A 99 5.84 8.29 -2.41
CA PRO A 99 4.67 9.14 -2.59
C PRO A 99 3.47 8.33 -3.09
N PRO A 100 2.23 8.70 -2.71
CA PRO A 100 1.04 7.98 -3.13
C PRO A 100 0.83 8.06 -4.64
N ASP A 101 0.44 6.94 -5.23
CA ASP A 101 0.12 6.86 -6.66
C ASP A 101 -1.13 7.70 -7.00
N THR A 102 -1.23 8.12 -8.26
CA THR A 102 -2.35 8.95 -8.76
C THR A 102 -3.72 8.31 -8.51
N LEU A 103 -3.86 7.00 -8.69
CA LEU A 103 -5.12 6.30 -8.41
C LEU A 103 -5.45 6.34 -6.91
N THR A 104 -4.47 6.11 -6.05
CA THR A 104 -4.64 6.10 -4.59
C THR A 104 -5.13 7.45 -4.09
N SER A 105 -4.47 8.53 -4.51
CA SER A 105 -4.89 9.89 -4.12
C SER A 105 -6.30 10.24 -4.61
N GLU A 106 -6.71 9.78 -5.80
CA GLU A 106 -8.08 9.99 -6.29
C GLU A 106 -9.13 9.18 -5.50
N VAL A 107 -8.81 7.95 -5.09
CA VAL A 107 -9.69 7.12 -4.25
C VAL A 107 -9.83 7.73 -2.86
N GLU A 108 -8.75 8.25 -2.28
CA GLU A 108 -8.79 8.92 -0.98
C GLU A 108 -9.65 10.18 -1.00
N LYS A 109 -9.43 11.08 -1.96
CA LYS A 109 -10.30 12.25 -2.16
C LYS A 109 -11.76 11.87 -2.31
N LEU A 110 -12.05 10.79 -3.05
CA LEU A 110 -13.43 10.34 -3.26
C LEU A 110 -14.04 9.76 -1.97
N SER A 111 -13.24 9.07 -1.14
CA SER A 111 -13.68 8.60 0.18
C SER A 111 -13.94 9.74 1.16
N GLU A 112 -13.05 10.75 1.19
CA GLU A 112 -13.22 11.96 2.00
C GLU A 112 -14.47 12.75 1.58
N ALA A 113 -14.66 12.96 0.27
CA ALA A 113 -15.82 13.64 -0.27
C ALA A 113 -17.14 12.88 -0.06
N LYS A 114 -17.10 11.56 0.14
CA LYS A 114 -18.26 10.75 0.55
C LYS A 114 -18.54 10.91 2.05
N SER A 115 -17.51 11.04 2.88
CA SER A 115 -17.64 11.29 4.33
C SER A 115 -18.28 12.65 4.62
N MET A 116 -17.81 13.71 3.96
CA MET A 116 -18.32 15.08 4.14
C MET A 116 -19.75 15.30 3.64
N ARG A 117 -20.31 14.36 2.87
CA ARG A 117 -21.70 14.40 2.38
C ARG A 117 -22.69 13.62 3.25
N LYS A 118 -22.19 12.86 4.22
CA LYS A 118 -23.01 12.09 5.18
C LYS A 118 -23.25 12.85 6.49
N GLU A 119 -22.60 14.01 6.68
CA GLU A 119 -22.87 15.01 7.72
C GLU A 119 -23.89 16.03 7.23
#